data_AF-A0A0N0S134-F1
#
_entry.id   AF-A0A0N0S134-F1
#
_cell.length_a   1.000
_cell.length_b   1.000
_cell.length_c   1.000
_cell.angle_alpha   90.00
_cell.angle_beta   90.00
_cell.angle_gamma   90.00
#
_symmetry.space_group_name_H-M   'P 1'
#
loop_
_entity.id
_entity.type
_entity.pdbx_description
1 polymer ?
#
loop_
_entity_poly.entity_id
_entity_poly.type
_entity_poly.pdbx_seq_one_letter_code
_entity_poly.pdbx_strand_id
1 'polypeptide(L)' 'MADCGPTVARSGTLCDMEHRMSDDELRRAIRVLRERADSARSEGRDADADGIEETIRKYQEEMAQRL' A
#
# COMPACT_ATOMS: atom_id res chain seq x y z
N MET A 1 -39.82 -17.69 -25.09
CA MET A 1 -39.57 -18.51 -23.89
C MET A 1 -38.24 -18.08 -23.30
N ALA A 2 -38.28 -17.37 -22.17
CA ALA A 2 -37.10 -17.05 -21.39
C ALA A 2 -36.79 -18.28 -20.53
N ASP A 3 -35.68 -18.94 -20.82
CA ASP A 3 -35.14 -19.96 -19.92
C ASP A 3 -34.30 -19.27 -18.87
N CYS A 4 -34.74 -19.41 -17.63
CA CYS A 4 -34.10 -18.90 -16.42
C CYS A 4 -33.84 -20.12 -15.54
N GLY A 5 -32.57 -20.51 -15.35
CA GLY A 5 -32.19 -21.59 -14.43
C GLY A 5 -30.68 -21.83 -14.37
N PRO A 6 -30.11 -22.23 -13.20
CA PRO A 6 -28.96 -21.53 -12.64
C PRO A 6 -27.69 -22.40 -12.54
N THR A 7 -26.54 -21.81 -12.85
CA THR A 7 -25.24 -22.35 -12.42
C THR A 7 -24.38 -21.23 -11.84
N VAL A 8 -24.56 -21.06 -10.53
CA VAL A 8 -23.52 -20.88 -9.51
C VAL A 8 -22.15 -20.39 -10.00
N ALA A 9 -21.83 -19.19 -9.51
CA ALA A 9 -20.54 -18.74 -9.01
C ALA A 9 -19.28 -19.10 -9.83
N ARG A 10 -18.61 -18.06 -10.32
CA ARG A 10 -17.50 -17.42 -9.58
C ARG A 10 -16.86 -16.37 -10.48
N SER A 11 -17.60 -15.31 -10.77
CA SER A 11 -17.06 -14.13 -11.43
C SER A 11 -16.13 -13.41 -10.46
N GLY A 12 -14.83 -13.43 -10.79
CA GLY A 12 -13.88 -12.35 -10.52
C GLY A 12 -13.40 -12.17 -9.09
N THR A 13 -12.38 -12.92 -8.65
CA THR A 13 -11.41 -12.44 -7.65
C THR A 13 -10.17 -13.35 -7.57
N LEU A 14 -9.35 -13.37 -8.62
CA LEU A 14 -8.00 -13.96 -8.52
C LEU A 14 -6.89 -13.05 -9.07
N CYS A 15 -7.21 -11.86 -9.60
CA CYS A 15 -6.21 -10.92 -10.12
C CYS A 15 -6.02 -9.66 -9.25
N ASP A 16 -6.67 -9.54 -8.10
CA ASP A 16 -6.61 -8.35 -7.22
C ASP A 16 -5.87 -8.62 -5.88
N MET A 17 -5.14 -9.73 -5.77
CA MET A 17 -4.51 -10.16 -4.51
C MET A 17 -2.98 -10.17 -4.55
N GLU A 18 -2.32 -9.41 -5.44
CA GLU A 18 -0.85 -9.37 -5.46
C GLU A 18 -0.20 -8.02 -5.13
N HIS A 19 -0.93 -6.91 -4.95
CA HIS A 19 -0.30 -5.62 -4.61
C HIS A 19 -1.04 -4.74 -3.58
N ARG A 20 -1.95 -5.30 -2.77
CA ARG A 20 -2.39 -4.62 -1.54
C ARG A 20 -1.61 -5.18 -0.37
N MET A 21 -0.51 -4.52 -0.01
CA MET A 21 0.11 -4.73 1.31
C MET A 21 -1.00 -4.62 2.37
N SER A 22 -1.00 -5.56 3.33
CA SER A 22 -1.88 -5.50 4.49
C SER A 22 -1.61 -4.22 5.27
N ASP A 23 -2.60 -3.68 5.99
CA ASP A 23 -2.43 -2.47 6.80
C ASP A 23 -1.30 -2.60 7.83
N ASP A 24 -1.09 -3.80 8.38
CA ASP A 24 0.06 -4.07 9.27
C ASP A 24 1.40 -4.01 8.54
N GLU A 25 1.43 -4.42 7.27
CA GLU A 25 2.62 -4.36 6.43
C GLU A 25 2.91 -2.94 5.99
N LEU A 26 1.88 -2.15 5.64
CA LEU A 26 2.00 -0.71 5.37
C LEU A 26 2.53 0.03 6.59
N ARG A 27 1.99 -0.24 7.79
CA ARG A 27 2.51 0.35 9.04
C ARG A 27 3.96 0.00 9.28
N ARG A 28 4.35 -1.26 9.04
CA ARG A 28 5.74 -1.69 9.17
C ARG A 28 6.66 -1.01 8.15
N ALA A 29 6.24 -0.92 6.89
CA ALA A 29 6.98 -0.26 5.83
C ALA A 29 7.18 1.23 6.13
N ILE A 30 6.12 1.94 6.54
CA ILE A 30 6.19 3.35 6.95
C ILE A 30 7.20 3.55 8.07
N ARG A 31 7.24 2.66 9.07
CA ARG A 31 8.19 2.76 10.18
C ARG A 31 9.63 2.65 9.71
N VAL A 32 9.95 1.63 8.91
CA VAL A 32 11.31 1.42 8.38
C VAL A 32 11.74 2.57 7.48
N LEU A 33 10.83 3.08 6.65
CA LEU A 33 11.10 4.24 5.79
C LEU A 33 11.39 5.48 6.64
N ARG A 34 10.66 5.72 7.73
CA ARG A 34 10.93 6.86 8.63
C ARG A 34 12.33 6.80 9.23
N GLU A 35 12.72 5.64 9.75
CA GLU A 35 14.08 5.44 10.31
C GLU A 35 15.16 5.71 9.24
N ARG A 36 14.89 5.35 7.98
CA ARG A 36 15.80 5.61 6.86
C ARG A 36 15.85 7.08 6.48
N ALA A 37 14.72 7.78 6.48
CA ALA A 37 14.67 9.23 6.22
C ALA A 37 15.43 10.01 7.31
N ASP A 38 15.25 9.66 8.58
CA ASP A 38 15.97 10.27 9.70
C ASP A 38 17.48 10.02 9.59
N SER A 39 17.88 8.79 9.22
CA SER A 39 19.28 8.47 8.97
C SER A 39 19.85 9.26 7.78
N ALA A 40 19.09 9.39 6.70
CA ALA A 40 19.48 10.17 5.54
C ALA A 40 19.68 11.66 5.88
N ARG A 41 18.79 12.26 6.68
CA ARG A 41 18.96 13.63 7.20
C ARG A 41 20.20 13.77 8.07
N SER A 42 20.43 12.82 8.98
CA SER A 42 21.60 12.83 9.85
C SER A 42 22.92 12.76 9.07
N GLU A 43 22.89 12.15 7.88
CA GLU A 43 24.04 12.05 6.97
C GLU A 43 24.12 13.21 5.96
N GLY A 44 23.20 14.18 6.01
CA GLY A 44 23.14 15.32 5.08
C GLY A 44 22.63 14.98 3.68
N ARG A 45 21.96 13.82 3.51
CA ARG A 45 21.34 13.37 2.25
C ARG A 45 19.88 13.80 2.20
N ASP A 46 19.63 15.11 2.20
CA ASP A 46 18.27 15.65 2.29
C ASP A 46 17.38 15.22 1.12
N ALA A 47 17.94 15.14 -0.10
CA ALA A 47 17.20 14.67 -1.27
C ALA A 47 16.70 13.22 -1.13
N ASP A 48 17.49 12.34 -0.50
CA ASP A 48 17.09 10.96 -0.24
C ASP A 48 16.01 10.93 0.85
N ALA A 49 16.17 11.73 1.90
CA ALA A 49 15.17 11.84 2.97
C ALA A 49 13.82 12.33 2.41
N ASP A 50 13.82 13.34 1.56
CA ASP A 50 12.61 13.90 0.96
C ASP A 50 11.88 12.89 0.06
N GLY A 51 12.63 12.12 -0.75
CA GLY A 51 12.06 11.04 -1.56
C GLY A 51 11.46 9.90 -0.73
N ILE A 52 12.09 9.57 0.40
CA ILE A 52 11.57 8.58 1.35
C ILE A 52 10.30 9.11 2.03
N GLU A 53 10.26 10.38 2.41
CA GLU A 53 9.08 11.01 3.02
C GLU A 53 7.90 11.15 2.05
N GLU A 54 8.15 11.40 0.77
CA GLU A 54 7.11 11.31 -0.27
C GLU A 54 6.51 9.90 -0.32
N THR A 55 7.35 8.86 -0.25
CA THR A 55 6.90 7.47 -0.26
C THR A 55 6.08 7.13 0.99
N ILE A 56 6.49 7.62 2.16
CA ILE A 56 5.72 7.47 3.41
C ILE A 56 4.34 8.10 3.28
N ARG A 57 4.24 9.31 2.70
CA ARG A 57 2.95 9.98 2.50
C ARG A 57 2.01 9.17 1.63
N LYS A 58 2.50 8.62 0.52
CA LYS A 58 1.71 7.71 -0.35
C LYS A 58 1.15 6.53 0.44
N TYR A 59 1.96 5.87 1.27
CA TYR A 59 1.47 4.75 2.08
C TYR A 59 0.47 5.17 3.17
N GLN A 60 0.62 6.36 3.73
CA GLN A 60 -0.37 6.91 4.67
C GLN A 60 -1.70 7.24 3.98
N GLU A 61 -1.67 7.79 2.77
CA GLU A 61 -2.85 8.06 1.96
C GLU A 61 -3.57 6.76 1.58
N GLU A 62 -2.83 5.72 1.20
CA GLU A 62 -3.38 4.38 0.91
C GLU A 62 -4.05 3.74 2.15
N MET A 63 -3.51 3.96 3.35
CA MET A 63 -4.16 3.56 4.60
C MET A 63 -5.42 4.40 4.89
N ALA A 64 -5.36 5.71 4.68
CA ALA A 64 -6.47 6.62 4.95
C ALA A 64 -7.68 6.34 4.05
N GLN A 65 -7.45 5.91 2.80
CA GLN A 65 -8.51 5.49 1.87
C GLN A 65 -9.21 4.18 2.29
N ARG A 66 -8.65 3.42 3.23
CA ARG A 66 -9.21 2.13 3.71
C ARG A 66 -10.03 2.27 5.01
N LEU A 67 -9.98 3.43 5.66
CA LEU A 67 -10.68 3.79 6.91
C LEU A 67 -12.02 4.46 6.63
#